data_AF-D8RCA6-F1
#
_entry.id   AF-D8RCA6-F1
#
_cell.length_a   1.000
_cell.length_b   1.000
_cell.length_c   1.000
_cell.angle_alpha   90.00
_cell.angle_beta   90.00
_cell.angle_gamma   90.00
#
_symmetry.space_group_name_H-M   'P 1'
#
loop_
_entity.id
_entity.type
_entity.pdbx_description
1 polymer ?
#
loop_
_entity_poly.entity_id
_entity_poly.type
_entity_poly.pdbx_seq_one_letter_code
_entity_poly.pdbx_strand_id
1 'polypeptide(L)'
;AAALIGEGNGQPAAAVDCTSQLAPVAPCLDYVQGNGKTPSSDCCKGLSSLVTTSPVCLCQLSEGKLNLSALGVTVDMKRALSLPTVCKIKGADRSRCAGKLSIP
;
A
#
# COMPACT_ATOMS: atom_id res chain seq x y z
N ALA A 1 11.27 34.04 -2.79
CA ALA A 1 10.12 33.13 -2.99
C ALA A 1 10.64 31.89 -3.71
N ALA A 2 10.42 30.71 -3.14
CA ALA A 2 10.91 29.44 -3.65
C ALA A 2 10.00 28.88 -4.75
N ALA A 3 10.60 28.34 -5.80
CA ALA A 3 10.12 27.16 -6.51
C ALA A 3 11.32 26.57 -7.27
N LEU A 4 11.82 25.45 -6.77
CA LEU A 4 13.01 24.78 -7.26
C LEU A 4 12.58 23.67 -8.23
N ILE A 5 13.22 23.67 -9.40
CA ILE A 5 13.78 22.55 -10.18
C ILE A 5 12.90 21.38 -10.64
N GLY A 6 13.05 21.07 -11.93
CA GLY A 6 12.55 19.87 -12.57
C GLY A 6 13.20 18.58 -12.06
N GLU A 7 12.45 17.50 -12.14
CA GLU A 7 12.85 16.20 -11.60
C GLU A 7 13.67 15.43 -12.65
N GLY A 8 14.99 15.59 -12.54
CA GLY A 8 15.97 14.75 -13.19
C GLY A 8 16.04 13.36 -12.54
N ASN A 9 16.25 12.35 -13.39
CA ASN A 9 16.62 10.99 -13.02
C ASN A 9 17.75 10.97 -11.98
N GLY A 10 17.46 10.48 -10.78
CA GLY A 10 18.44 10.17 -9.74
C GLY A 10 17.76 9.74 -8.45
N GLN A 11 17.48 8.43 -8.29
CA GLN A 11 17.10 7.86 -7.00
C GLN A 11 18.01 6.63 -6.72
N PRO A 12 18.86 6.65 -5.67
CA PRO A 12 19.44 5.43 -5.13
C PRO A 12 18.28 4.59 -4.57
N ALA A 13 18.06 3.39 -5.13
CA ALA A 13 16.86 2.56 -4.95
C ALA A 13 15.55 3.32 -5.23
N ALA A 14 15.07 3.28 -6.47
CA ALA A 14 13.78 3.86 -6.88
C ALA A 14 12.67 3.51 -5.88
N ALA A 15 12.30 4.48 -5.03
CA ALA A 15 11.12 4.37 -4.19
C ALA A 15 9.94 4.29 -5.15
N VAL A 16 9.37 3.10 -5.32
CA VAL A 16 8.19 2.93 -6.17
C VAL A 16 7.10 3.83 -5.61
N ASP A 17 6.68 4.82 -6.41
CA ASP A 17 5.62 5.73 -5.99
C ASP A 17 4.28 5.00 -6.09
N CYS A 18 3.83 4.53 -4.94
CA CYS A 18 2.64 3.72 -4.83
C CYS A 18 1.37 4.55 -4.69
N THR A 19 1.47 5.87 -4.54
CA THR A 19 0.33 6.74 -4.24
C THR A 19 -0.77 6.62 -5.31
N SER A 20 -0.40 6.57 -6.59
CA SER A 20 -1.33 6.38 -7.70
C SER A 20 -1.95 4.97 -7.73
N GLN A 21 -1.19 3.96 -7.29
CA GLN A 21 -1.66 2.57 -7.19
C GLN A 21 -2.55 2.35 -5.95
N LEU A 22 -2.55 3.30 -5.00
CA LEU A 22 -3.39 3.25 -3.82
C LEU A 22 -4.84 3.72 -4.07
N ALA A 23 -5.12 4.38 -5.19
CA ALA A 23 -6.48 4.81 -5.56
C ALA A 23 -7.55 3.69 -5.40
N PRO A 24 -7.35 2.47 -5.93
CA PRO A 24 -8.32 1.38 -5.75
C PRO A 24 -8.46 0.88 -4.30
N VAL A 25 -7.47 1.10 -3.43
CA VAL A 25 -7.54 0.74 -1.99
C VAL A 25 -7.99 1.88 -1.09
N ALA A 26 -8.32 3.06 -1.64
CA ALA A 26 -8.98 4.13 -0.91
C ALA A 26 -10.20 3.67 -0.07
N PRO A 27 -11.12 2.83 -0.59
CA PRO A 27 -12.22 2.30 0.22
C PRO A 27 -11.79 1.35 1.35
N CYS A 28 -10.54 0.87 1.37
CA CYS A 28 -9.99 0.10 2.50
C CYS A 28 -9.57 0.98 3.67
N LEU A 29 -9.39 2.28 3.45
CA LEU A 29 -8.89 3.21 4.45
C LEU A 29 -9.77 3.22 5.70
N ASP A 30 -11.09 3.15 5.56
CA ASP A 30 -12.04 3.10 6.68
C ASP A 30 -11.81 1.89 7.60
N TYR A 31 -11.54 0.72 7.01
CA TYR A 31 -11.26 -0.50 7.77
C TYR A 31 -9.90 -0.46 8.47
N VAL A 32 -8.86 0.03 7.81
CA VAL A 32 -7.51 0.11 8.38
C VAL A 32 -7.36 1.28 9.36
N GLN A 33 -8.17 2.33 9.26
CA GLN A 33 -8.23 3.41 10.25
C GLN A 33 -9.02 3.01 11.51
N GLY A 34 -9.79 1.92 11.43
CA GLY A 34 -10.59 1.43 12.55
C GLY A 34 -12.02 1.96 12.60
N ASN A 35 -12.42 2.77 11.62
CA ASN A 35 -13.79 3.27 11.45
C ASN A 35 -14.77 2.13 11.13
N GLY A 36 -14.33 1.11 10.38
CA GLY A 36 -15.13 -0.05 9.99
C GLY A 36 -14.69 -1.35 10.66
N LYS A 37 -15.64 -2.23 11.01
CA LYS A 37 -15.34 -3.59 11.53
C LYS A 37 -15.08 -4.63 10.42
N THR A 38 -15.49 -4.32 9.20
CA THR A 38 -15.38 -5.19 8.02
C THR A 38 -15.04 -4.35 6.80
N PRO A 39 -14.14 -4.80 5.92
CA PRO A 39 -13.86 -4.11 4.67
C PRO A 39 -15.06 -4.21 3.73
N SER A 40 -15.26 -3.18 2.90
CA SER A 40 -16.26 -3.21 1.83
C SER A 40 -15.82 -4.11 0.67
N SER A 41 -16.75 -4.55 -0.17
CA SER A 41 -16.43 -5.40 -1.33
C SER A 41 -15.48 -4.71 -2.31
N ASP A 42 -15.68 -3.41 -2.55
CA ASP A 42 -14.78 -2.57 -3.35
C ASP A 42 -13.36 -2.51 -2.80
N CYS A 43 -13.21 -2.47 -1.47
CA CYS A 43 -11.90 -2.55 -0.83
C CYS A 43 -11.18 -3.85 -1.21
N CYS A 44 -11.86 -4.99 -1.09
CA CYS A 44 -11.26 -6.28 -1.42
C CYS A 44 -10.91 -6.39 -2.92
N LYS A 45 -11.76 -5.87 -3.82
CA LYS A 45 -11.46 -5.80 -5.25
C LYS A 45 -10.23 -4.94 -5.53
N GLY A 46 -10.15 -3.77 -4.89
CA GLY A 46 -9.04 -2.86 -5.05
C GLY A 46 -7.73 -3.42 -4.53
N LEU A 47 -7.76 -4.08 -3.38
CA LEU A 47 -6.59 -4.76 -2.81
C LEU A 47 -6.12 -5.90 -3.70
N SER A 48 -7.04 -6.70 -4.24
CA SER A 48 -6.72 -7.77 -5.18
C SER A 48 -6.09 -7.23 -6.47
N SER A 49 -6.61 -6.11 -6.96
CA SER A 49 -6.04 -5.43 -8.13
C SER A 49 -4.62 -4.98 -7.81
N LEU A 50 -4.39 -4.33 -6.66
CA LEU A 50 -3.06 -3.86 -6.22
C LEU A 50 -2.06 -5.02 -6.07
N VAL A 51 -2.47 -6.15 -5.51
CA VAL A 51 -1.64 -7.36 -5.40
C VAL A 51 -1.20 -7.87 -6.76
N THR A 52 -2.07 -7.74 -7.76
CA THR A 52 -1.84 -8.25 -9.12
C THR A 52 -1.04 -7.25 -9.96
N THR A 53 -1.36 -5.97 -9.89
CA THR A 53 -0.73 -4.91 -10.70
C THR A 53 0.57 -4.40 -10.09
N SER A 54 0.65 -4.31 -8.76
CA SER A 54 1.78 -3.68 -8.06
C SER A 54 2.01 -4.34 -6.68
N PRO A 55 2.47 -5.61 -6.66
CA PRO A 55 2.74 -6.34 -5.42
C PRO A 55 3.78 -5.63 -4.54
N VAL A 56 4.74 -4.90 -5.12
CA VAL A 56 5.73 -4.11 -4.37
C VAL A 56 5.06 -3.02 -3.51
N CYS A 57 4.00 -2.41 -4.01
CA CYS A 57 3.28 -1.36 -3.29
C CYS A 57 2.49 -1.90 -2.10
N LEU A 58 1.89 -3.07 -2.25
CA LEU A 58 1.30 -3.79 -1.14
C LEU A 58 2.37 -4.08 -0.07
N CYS A 59 3.55 -4.54 -0.49
CA CYS A 59 4.64 -4.84 0.45
C CYS A 59 5.06 -3.60 1.24
N GLN A 60 5.28 -2.48 0.58
CA GLN A 60 5.58 -1.20 1.23
C GLN A 60 4.48 -0.78 2.23
N LEU A 61 3.21 -1.00 1.87
CA LEU A 61 2.06 -0.72 2.74
C LEU A 61 2.08 -1.62 3.98
N SER A 62 2.27 -2.92 3.80
CA SER A 62 2.29 -3.90 4.90
C SER A 62 3.46 -3.70 5.86
N GLU A 63 4.59 -3.21 5.34
CA GLU A 63 5.81 -2.88 6.09
C GLU A 63 5.75 -1.50 6.75
N GLY A 64 4.69 -0.71 6.50
CA GLY A 64 4.60 0.68 6.98
C GLY A 64 5.62 1.62 6.36
N LYS A 65 6.25 1.22 5.25
CA LYS A 65 7.20 2.03 4.48
C LYS A 65 6.48 3.04 3.60
N LEU A 66 5.22 2.78 3.28
CA LEU A 66 4.36 3.71 2.55
C LEU A 66 3.96 4.84 3.50
N ASN A 67 4.33 6.08 3.16
CA ASN A 67 4.08 7.23 4.02
C ASN A 67 2.63 7.74 3.84
N LEU A 68 1.66 6.96 4.32
CA LEU A 68 0.25 7.38 4.34
C LEU A 68 0.00 8.51 5.35
N SER A 69 0.88 8.67 6.34
CA SER A 69 0.81 9.77 7.30
C SER A 69 1.01 11.13 6.66
N ALA A 70 1.84 11.25 5.60
CA ALA A 70 1.96 12.47 4.80
C ALA A 70 0.65 12.83 4.08
N LEU A 71 -0.22 11.85 3.85
CA LEU A 71 -1.55 12.03 3.27
C LEU A 71 -2.62 12.25 4.36
N GLY A 72 -2.24 12.33 5.64
CA GLY A 72 -3.17 12.47 6.77
C GLY A 72 -3.94 11.20 7.12
N VAL A 73 -3.47 10.03 6.64
CA VAL A 73 -4.15 8.75 6.81
C VAL A 73 -3.41 7.91 7.87
N THR A 74 -4.15 7.50 8.90
CA THR A 74 -3.63 6.65 9.98
C THR A 74 -3.92 5.18 9.67
N VAL A 75 -2.89 4.36 9.51
CA VAL A 75 -3.08 2.93 9.20
C VAL A 75 -2.79 2.08 10.43
N ASP A 76 -3.81 1.38 10.91
CA ASP A 76 -3.65 0.33 11.91
C ASP A 76 -3.08 -0.92 11.23
N MET A 77 -1.79 -1.16 11.46
CA MET A 77 -1.07 -2.27 10.86
C MET A 77 -1.71 -3.62 11.17
N LYS A 78 -2.37 -3.77 12.31
CA LYS A 78 -3.01 -5.03 12.69
C LYS A 78 -4.20 -5.35 11.78
N ARG A 79 -4.98 -4.32 11.43
CA ARG A 79 -6.09 -4.40 10.47
C ARG A 79 -5.60 -4.50 9.03
N ALA A 80 -4.54 -3.77 8.68
CA ALA A 80 -3.93 -3.90 7.36
C ALA A 80 -3.41 -5.33 7.10
N LEU A 81 -2.89 -6.02 8.12
CA LEU A 81 -2.44 -7.41 8.03
C LEU A 81 -3.59 -8.42 8.03
N SER A 82 -4.77 -8.07 8.56
CA SER A 82 -5.95 -8.93 8.48
C SER A 82 -6.70 -8.80 7.16
N LEU A 83 -6.57 -7.67 6.45
CA LEU A 83 -7.24 -7.42 5.16
C LEU A 83 -7.07 -8.56 4.14
N PRO A 84 -5.84 -9.06 3.85
CA PRO A 84 -5.66 -10.18 2.93
C PRO A 84 -6.48 -11.41 3.30
N THR A 85 -6.52 -11.74 4.60
CA THR A 85 -7.23 -12.89 5.14
C THR A 85 -8.74 -12.69 5.07
N VAL A 86 -9.24 -11.51 5.45
CA VAL A 86 -10.67 -11.17 5.43
C VAL A 86 -11.20 -11.10 3.99
N CYS A 87 -10.42 -10.54 3.07
CA CYS A 87 -10.75 -10.48 1.64
C CYS A 87 -10.44 -11.78 0.88
N LYS A 88 -9.87 -12.79 1.54
CA LYS A 88 -9.46 -14.09 0.95
C LYS A 88 -8.54 -13.94 -0.28
N ILE A 89 -7.65 -12.96 -0.26
CA ILE A 89 -6.71 -12.70 -1.36
C ILE A 89 -5.49 -13.59 -1.21
N LYS A 90 -5.26 -14.45 -2.20
CA LYS A 90 -4.08 -15.30 -2.27
C LYS A 90 -2.89 -14.49 -2.83
N GLY A 91 -1.71 -14.66 -2.24
CA GLY A 91 -0.47 -14.05 -2.74
C GLY A 91 -0.06 -12.72 -2.09
N ALA A 92 -0.87 -12.19 -1.17
CA ALA A 92 -0.55 -11.05 -0.31
C ALA A 92 0.30 -11.44 0.93
N ASP A 93 0.92 -12.62 0.90
CA ASP A 93 1.74 -13.10 2.00
C ASP A 93 3.03 -12.28 2.10
N ARG A 94 3.41 -11.88 3.31
CA ARG A 94 4.60 -11.08 3.57
C ARG A 94 5.89 -11.74 3.06
N SER A 95 5.91 -13.08 2.97
CA SER A 95 7.04 -13.84 2.40
C SER A 95 7.23 -13.57 0.90
N ARG A 96 6.17 -13.16 0.19
CA ARG A 96 6.25 -12.75 -1.22
C ARG A 96 6.89 -11.37 -1.38
N CYS A 97 6.94 -10.58 -0.30
CA CYS A 97 7.60 -9.27 -0.28
C CYS A 97 9.12 -9.38 -0.15
N ALA A 98 9.62 -10.39 0.56
CA ALA A 98 11.05 -10.60 0.80
C ALA A 98 11.88 -10.81 -0.48
N GLY A 99 11.28 -11.28 -1.58
CA GLY A 99 11.95 -11.43 -2.89
C GLY A 99 11.62 -10.34 -3.92
N LYS A 100 10.74 -9.40 -3.59
CA LYS A 100 10.34 -8.27 -4.45
C LYS A 100 10.94 -6.94 -3.99
N LEU A 101 11.26 -6.85 -2.69
CA LEU A 101 12.02 -5.76 -2.10
C LEU A 101 13.52 -6.13 -2.01
N SER A 102 14.06 -6.79 -3.03
CA SER A 102 15.51 -6.93 -3.18
C SER A 102 16.09 -5.58 -3.59
N ILE A 103 16.34 -4.78 -2.57
CA ILE A 103 17.19 -3.60 -2.55
C ILE A 103 18.61 -4.13 -2.25
N PRO A 104 19.64 -3.93 -3.10
CA PRO A 104 20.99 -3.69 -2.61
C PRO A 104 21.08 -2.30 -1.97
#